data_AF-A0A7L1T379-F1
#
_entry.id   AF-A0A7L1T379-F1
#
_cell.length_a   1.000
_cell.length_b   1.000
_cell.length_c   1.000
_cell.angle_alpha   90.00
_cell.angle_beta   90.00
_cell.angle_gamma   90.00
#
_symmetry.space_group_name_H-M   'P 1'
#
loop_
_entity.id
_entity.type
_entity.pdbx_description
1 polymer ?
#
loop_
_entity_poly.entity_id
_entity_poly.type
_entity_poly.pdbx_seq_one_letter_code
_entity_poly.pdbx_strand_id
1 'polypeptide(L)'
;RLLVLARLGEGAAAAEVAGYHRGLFENALEDHSGEQVSGLLLLYSSYICHVVESCSSTIHLIIRDLASLQNQGHSALLQEIKVLVVAHNIPTRLFPDWYVAIATSPMTCPQGSTQSQSTAEVVAECLSLLLKLAAWIQSSEEDSEDTNESVHTLAPELLIPAETIDYLYNAEECASPEDFLRIYLSPSQPALDSETVWPVPSHFSA
;
A
#
# COMPACT_ATOMS: atom_id res chain seq x y z
N ARG A 1 -7.43 2.55 -3.62
CA ARG A 1 -6.03 2.13 -3.85
C ARG A 1 -5.26 2.25 -2.54
N LEU A 2 -4.52 1.22 -2.19
CA LEU A 2 -3.69 1.12 -1.00
C LEU A 2 -2.24 0.92 -1.46
N LEU A 3 -1.29 1.62 -0.85
CA LEU A 3 0.14 1.43 -1.01
C LEU A 3 0.76 1.10 0.35
N VAL A 4 1.42 -0.05 0.43
CA VAL A 4 2.05 -0.57 1.66
C VAL A 4 3.51 -0.89 1.40
N LEU A 5 4.36 -0.55 2.37
CA LEU A 5 5.71 -1.09 2.50
C LEU A 5 5.75 -2.01 3.71
N ALA A 6 6.46 -3.14 3.60
CA ALA A 6 6.73 -4.01 4.75
C ALA A 6 8.08 -4.70 4.64
N ARG A 7 8.73 -4.90 5.77
CA ARG A 7 9.98 -5.67 5.86
C ARG A 7 9.66 -7.17 5.80
N LEU A 8 10.47 -7.93 5.10
CA LEU A 8 10.34 -9.38 5.08
C LEU A 8 10.80 -9.99 6.41
N GLY A 9 10.04 -10.95 6.92
CA GLY A 9 10.46 -11.76 8.07
C GLY A 9 11.69 -12.61 7.76
N GLU A 10 12.42 -13.02 8.79
CA GLU A 10 13.62 -13.83 8.63
C GLU A 10 13.26 -15.19 8.00
N GLY A 11 13.83 -15.48 6.83
CA GLY A 11 13.57 -16.71 6.09
C GLY A 11 12.28 -16.70 5.24
N ALA A 12 11.57 -15.57 5.15
CA ALA A 12 10.37 -15.44 4.31
C ALA A 12 10.71 -15.66 2.83
N ALA A 13 10.11 -16.67 2.21
CA ALA A 13 10.27 -16.94 0.79
C ALA A 13 9.31 -16.09 -0.05
N ALA A 14 9.75 -15.65 -1.23
CA ALA A 14 8.92 -14.90 -2.18
C ALA A 14 7.57 -15.58 -2.48
N ALA A 15 7.58 -16.91 -2.65
CA ALA A 15 6.38 -17.70 -2.91
C ALA A 15 5.41 -17.73 -1.71
N GLU A 16 5.94 -17.75 -0.48
CA GLU A 16 5.13 -17.74 0.74
C GLU A 16 4.43 -16.38 0.92
N VAL A 17 5.15 -15.29 0.69
CA VAL A 17 4.61 -13.91 0.74
C VAL A 17 3.55 -13.71 -0.33
N ALA A 18 3.83 -14.11 -1.57
CA ALA A 18 2.84 -14.06 -2.65
C ALA A 18 1.62 -14.94 -2.34
N GLY A 19 1.82 -16.13 -1.76
CA GLY A 19 0.74 -17.03 -1.34
C GLY A 19 -0.14 -16.44 -0.25
N TYR A 20 0.45 -15.78 0.75
CA TYR A 20 -0.28 -15.06 1.80
C TYR A 20 -1.20 -13.99 1.22
N HIS A 21 -0.67 -13.11 0.36
CA HIS A 21 -1.47 -12.04 -0.26
C HIS A 21 -2.57 -12.60 -1.18
N ARG A 22 -2.30 -13.70 -1.89
CA ARG A 22 -3.31 -14.38 -2.72
C ARG A 22 -4.45 -14.93 -1.87
N GLY A 23 -4.13 -15.65 -0.79
CA GLY A 23 -5.13 -16.17 0.14
C GLY A 23 -5.97 -15.07 0.80
N LEU A 24 -5.35 -13.92 1.09
CA LEU A 24 -6.08 -12.75 1.61
C LEU A 24 -7.14 -12.25 0.62
N PHE A 25 -6.86 -12.29 -0.69
CA PHE A 25 -7.82 -11.87 -1.71
C PHE A 25 -8.92 -12.90 -1.96
N GLU A 26 -8.60 -14.19 -1.88
CA GLU A 26 -9.59 -15.27 -1.93
C GLU A 26 -10.59 -15.12 -0.78
N ASN A 27 -10.11 -14.92 0.45
CA ASN A 27 -10.97 -14.67 1.61
C ASN A 27 -11.81 -13.39 1.45
N ALA A 28 -11.23 -12.31 0.92
CA ALA A 28 -11.96 -11.06 0.70
C ALA A 28 -13.08 -11.20 -0.34
N LEU A 29 -12.88 -12.05 -1.36
CA LEU A 29 -13.86 -12.31 -2.42
C LEU A 29 -15.09 -13.08 -1.88
N GLU A 30 -14.87 -13.99 -0.94
CA GLU A 30 -15.95 -14.75 -0.28
C GLU A 30 -16.83 -13.86 0.61
N ASP A 31 -16.23 -12.89 1.32
CA ASP A 31 -16.94 -12.06 2.29
C ASP A 31 -17.62 -10.81 1.66
N HIS A 32 -17.09 -10.22 0.57
CA HIS A 32 -17.54 -8.91 0.10
C HIS A 32 -17.64 -8.77 -1.44
N SER A 33 -18.83 -8.43 -1.93
CA SER A 33 -19.16 -7.84 -3.25
C SER A 33 -18.76 -8.57 -4.53
N GLY A 34 -17.90 -9.60 -4.48
CA GLY A 34 -17.34 -10.26 -5.66
C GLY A 34 -16.42 -9.37 -6.51
N GLU A 35 -16.03 -8.19 -6.01
CA GLU A 35 -15.12 -7.31 -6.73
C GLU A 35 -13.69 -7.87 -6.70
N GLN A 36 -13.10 -8.02 -7.88
CA GLN A 36 -11.72 -8.49 -7.99
C GLN A 36 -10.73 -7.46 -7.43
N VAL A 37 -9.70 -8.00 -6.78
CA VAL A 37 -8.53 -7.24 -6.34
C VAL A 37 -7.52 -7.24 -7.49
N SER A 38 -7.06 -6.04 -7.86
CA SER A 38 -5.95 -5.87 -8.81
C SER A 38 -4.82 -5.11 -8.14
N GLY A 39 -3.63 -5.09 -8.75
CA GLY A 39 -2.48 -4.38 -8.21
C GLY A 39 -1.16 -5.07 -8.49
N LEU A 40 -0.16 -4.76 -7.67
CA LEU A 40 1.20 -5.26 -7.85
C LEU A 40 1.86 -5.52 -6.50
N LEU A 41 2.42 -6.71 -6.33
CA LEU A 41 3.35 -7.04 -5.26
C LEU A 41 4.77 -7.07 -5.80
N LEU A 42 5.58 -6.12 -5.35
CA LEU A 42 6.99 -6.01 -5.68
C LEU A 42 7.84 -6.56 -4.53
N LEU A 43 8.58 -7.64 -4.80
CA LEU A 43 9.40 -8.36 -3.83
C LEU A 43 10.87 -7.98 -4.02
N TYR A 44 11.49 -7.46 -2.96
CA TYR A 44 12.92 -7.21 -2.88
C TYR A 44 13.57 -8.21 -1.92
N SER A 45 14.90 -8.11 -1.74
CA SER A 45 15.64 -9.01 -0.85
C SER A 45 15.25 -8.90 0.63
N SER A 46 14.84 -7.73 1.10
CA SER A 46 14.53 -7.49 2.53
C SER A 46 13.19 -6.79 2.79
N TYR A 47 12.46 -6.41 1.75
CA TYR A 47 11.19 -5.70 1.89
C TYR A 47 10.27 -5.97 0.70
N ILE A 48 9.02 -5.56 0.87
CA ILE A 48 8.00 -5.57 -0.17
C ILE A 48 7.44 -4.17 -0.37
N CYS A 49 6.99 -3.92 -1.59
CA CYS A 49 6.11 -2.80 -1.92
C CYS A 49 4.84 -3.36 -2.55
N HIS A 50 3.69 -3.11 -1.93
CA HIS A 50 2.41 -3.69 -2.34
C HIS A 50 1.42 -2.59 -2.68
N VAL A 51 0.98 -2.58 -3.94
CA VAL A 51 -0.13 -1.77 -4.43
C VAL A 51 -1.36 -2.65 -4.54
N VAL A 52 -2.46 -2.20 -3.95
CA VAL A 52 -3.76 -2.87 -3.99
C VAL A 52 -4.83 -1.93 -4.50
N GLU A 53 -5.64 -2.40 -5.45
CA GLU A 53 -6.77 -1.69 -6.02
C GLU A 53 -8.04 -2.53 -5.82
N SER A 54 -8.98 -1.99 -5.05
CA SER A 54 -10.30 -2.58 -4.79
C SER A 54 -11.19 -1.50 -4.13
N CYS A 55 -12.44 -1.83 -3.83
CA CYS A 55 -13.32 -1.01 -3.02
C CYS A 55 -12.79 -0.79 -1.60
N SER A 56 -13.35 0.22 -0.93
CA SER A 56 -12.92 0.64 0.40
C SER A 56 -13.13 -0.45 1.46
N SER A 57 -14.16 -1.30 1.34
CA SER A 57 -14.40 -2.42 2.26
C SER A 57 -13.28 -3.45 2.18
N THR A 58 -12.90 -3.88 0.96
CA THR A 58 -11.82 -4.84 0.77
C THR A 58 -10.48 -4.28 1.23
N ILE A 59 -10.18 -3.02 0.93
CA ILE A 59 -8.98 -2.34 1.44
C ILE A 59 -8.97 -2.32 2.97
N HIS A 60 -10.11 -2.02 3.61
CA HIS A 60 -10.20 -2.03 5.07
C HIS A 60 -9.95 -3.42 5.68
N LEU A 61 -10.47 -4.49 5.07
CA LEU A 61 -10.20 -5.86 5.49
C LEU A 61 -8.72 -6.21 5.35
N ILE A 62 -8.09 -5.82 4.24
CA ILE A 62 -6.66 -6.05 4.00
C ILE A 62 -5.83 -5.35 5.06
N ILE A 63 -6.12 -4.09 5.39
CA ILE A 63 -5.39 -3.36 6.45
C ILE A 63 -5.59 -4.03 7.81
N ARG A 64 -6.81 -4.51 8.12
CA ARG A 64 -7.09 -5.26 9.35
C ARG A 64 -6.29 -6.56 9.43
N ASP A 65 -6.19 -7.29 8.33
CA ASP A 65 -5.41 -8.53 8.28
C ASP A 65 -3.91 -8.24 8.42
N LEU A 66 -3.39 -7.21 7.76
CA LEU A 66 -2.00 -6.77 7.93
C LEU A 66 -1.70 -6.34 9.38
N ALA A 67 -2.65 -5.70 10.07
CA ALA A 67 -2.51 -5.38 11.49
C ALA A 67 -2.44 -6.66 12.35
N SER A 68 -3.28 -7.66 12.05
CA SER A 68 -3.24 -8.98 12.71
C SER A 68 -1.90 -9.68 12.48
N LEU A 69 -1.39 -9.66 11.24
CA LEU A 69 -0.09 -10.24 10.88
C LEU A 69 1.05 -9.56 11.65
N GLN A 70 1.08 -8.23 11.70
CA GLN A 70 2.09 -7.47 12.44
C GLN A 70 2.09 -7.84 13.95
N ASN A 71 0.92 -8.12 14.52
CA ASN A 71 0.77 -8.51 15.93
C ASN A 71 1.32 -9.90 16.25
N GLN A 72 1.71 -10.70 15.26
CA GLN A 72 2.43 -11.97 15.46
C GLN A 72 3.90 -11.74 15.86
N GLY A 73 4.40 -10.50 15.81
CA GLY A 73 5.74 -10.13 16.27
C GLY A 73 6.86 -10.66 15.36
N HIS A 74 7.98 -11.09 15.95
CA HIS A 74 9.18 -11.49 15.21
C HIS A 74 9.00 -12.73 14.32
N SER A 75 7.98 -13.56 14.58
CA SER A 75 7.65 -14.71 13.72
C SER A 75 6.71 -14.36 12.56
N ALA A 76 6.28 -13.10 12.45
CA ALA A 76 5.43 -12.66 11.36
C ALA A 76 6.16 -12.74 10.02
N LEU A 77 5.44 -13.15 8.98
CA LEU A 77 5.93 -13.18 7.60
C LEU A 77 6.34 -11.79 7.11
N LEU A 78 5.61 -10.76 7.54
CA LEU A 78 5.87 -9.35 7.27
C LEU A 78 6.00 -8.59 8.58
N GLN A 79 7.00 -7.72 8.64
CA GLN A 79 7.35 -6.91 9.80
C GLN A 79 7.39 -5.42 9.43
N GLU A 80 7.37 -4.55 10.43
CA GLU A 80 7.49 -3.09 10.25
C GLU A 80 6.56 -2.54 9.15
N ILE A 81 5.30 -2.97 9.12
CA ILE A 81 4.38 -2.62 8.03
C ILE A 81 4.04 -1.13 8.11
N LYS A 82 4.11 -0.44 6.96
CA LYS A 82 3.83 0.98 6.79
C LYS A 82 2.78 1.19 5.69
N VAL A 83 1.71 1.89 6.04
CA VAL A 83 0.68 2.33 5.09
C VAL A 83 1.09 3.71 4.58
N LEU A 84 1.51 3.78 3.31
CA LEU A 84 1.96 5.04 2.71
C LEU A 84 0.81 5.87 2.15
N VAL A 85 -0.14 5.21 1.47
CA VAL A 85 -1.24 5.87 0.78
C VAL A 85 -2.49 5.04 0.87
N VAL A 86 -3.60 5.69 1.23
CA VAL A 86 -4.95 5.17 1.02
C VAL A 86 -5.74 6.20 0.23
N ALA A 87 -5.97 5.90 -1.05
CA ALA A 87 -6.72 6.75 -1.96
C ALA A 87 -8.11 6.16 -2.22
N HIS A 88 -9.14 6.99 -2.04
CA HIS A 88 -10.53 6.66 -2.34
C HIS A 88 -10.94 7.22 -3.71
N ASN A 89 -12.02 6.69 -4.28
CA ASN A 89 -12.62 7.17 -5.54
C ASN A 89 -11.63 7.27 -6.72
N ILE A 90 -10.82 6.23 -6.91
CA ILE A 90 -9.93 6.16 -8.07
C ILE A 90 -10.76 6.05 -9.36
N PRO A 91 -10.50 6.87 -10.40
CA PRO A 91 -11.30 6.86 -11.62
C PRO A 91 -11.06 5.61 -12.46
N THR A 92 -9.84 5.07 -12.44
CA THR A 92 -9.43 3.87 -13.17
C THR A 92 -8.42 3.05 -12.37
N ARG A 93 -8.42 1.74 -12.60
CA ARG A 93 -7.39 0.81 -12.11
C ARG A 93 -6.11 1.02 -12.93
N LEU A 94 -4.96 0.99 -12.26
CA LEU A 94 -3.64 1.05 -12.91
C LEU A 94 -3.22 -0.33 -13.42
N PHE A 95 -3.61 -1.37 -12.69
CA PHE A 95 -3.30 -2.74 -13.02
C PHE A 95 -4.61 -3.45 -13.37
N PRO A 96 -4.72 -4.07 -14.55
CA PRO A 96 -5.92 -4.81 -14.92
C PRO A 96 -6.11 -6.04 -14.02
N ASP A 97 -5.03 -6.77 -13.72
CA ASP A 97 -5.00 -7.90 -12.81
C ASP A 97 -4.06 -7.68 -11.61
N TRP A 98 -3.87 -8.71 -10.77
CA TRP A 98 -2.89 -8.70 -9.69
C TRP A 98 -1.59 -9.42 -10.09
N TYR A 99 -0.49 -8.67 -10.03
CA TYR A 99 0.83 -9.12 -10.48
C TYR A 99 1.80 -9.33 -9.32
N VAL A 100 2.77 -10.23 -9.52
CA VAL A 100 3.91 -10.42 -8.61
C VAL A 100 5.20 -10.25 -9.41
N ALA A 101 6.04 -9.33 -8.98
CA ALA A 101 7.33 -9.08 -9.60
C ALA A 101 8.46 -9.17 -8.58
N ILE A 102 9.59 -9.75 -8.99
CA ILE A 102 10.79 -9.87 -8.15
C ILE A 102 11.82 -8.89 -8.68
N ALA A 103 12.28 -8.01 -7.79
CA ALA A 103 13.29 -7.01 -8.07
C ALA A 103 14.68 -7.53 -7.70
N THR A 104 15.58 -7.59 -8.67
CA THR A 104 17.00 -7.92 -8.45
C THR A 104 17.77 -6.70 -7.98
N SER A 105 17.97 -6.62 -6.66
CA SER A 105 18.79 -5.66 -5.89
C SER A 105 18.48 -4.17 -6.14
N PRO A 106 18.25 -3.37 -5.08
CA PRO A 106 18.11 -1.93 -5.26
C PRO A 106 19.43 -1.35 -5.81
N MET A 107 19.33 -0.51 -6.85
CA MET A 107 20.42 0.38 -7.20
C MET A 107 20.63 1.33 -6.02
N THR A 108 21.86 1.42 -5.51
CA THR A 108 22.24 2.53 -4.63
C THR A 108 22.13 3.82 -5.42
N CYS A 109 21.24 4.72 -4.99
CA CYS A 109 21.15 6.04 -5.58
C CYS A 109 22.50 6.76 -5.37
N PRO A 110 23.06 7.49 -6.36
CA PRO A 110 24.21 8.34 -6.10
C PRO A 110 23.87 9.31 -4.95
N GLN A 111 24.60 9.19 -3.84
CA GLN A 111 24.38 9.98 -2.62
C GLN A 111 24.23 11.47 -2.94
N GLY A 112 23.06 12.05 -2.65
CA GLY A 112 22.89 13.50 -2.64
C GLY A 112 21.50 14.09 -2.95
N SER A 113 20.50 13.31 -3.36
CA SER A 113 19.20 13.89 -3.76
C SER A 113 18.15 14.03 -2.63
N THR A 114 18.24 13.24 -1.57
CA THR A 114 17.14 13.10 -0.59
C THR A 114 17.15 14.10 0.56
N GLN A 115 18.19 14.92 0.70
CA GLN A 115 18.41 15.69 1.95
C GLN A 115 17.48 16.90 2.15
N SER A 116 16.57 17.19 1.20
CA SER A 116 15.68 18.36 1.25
C SER A 116 14.22 18.09 0.87
N GLN A 117 13.82 16.82 0.69
CA GLN A 117 12.45 16.47 0.29
C GLN A 117 11.59 16.15 1.51
N SER A 118 10.33 16.57 1.46
CA SER A 118 9.29 16.19 2.42
C SER A 118 8.83 14.74 2.20
N THR A 119 8.30 14.09 3.23
CA THR A 119 7.76 12.71 3.12
C THR A 119 6.73 12.58 2.01
N ALA A 120 5.89 13.59 1.81
CA ALA A 120 4.90 13.64 0.74
C ALA A 120 5.52 13.65 -0.66
N GLU A 121 6.62 14.37 -0.88
CA GLU A 121 7.34 14.39 -2.16
C GLU A 121 7.98 13.03 -2.45
N VAL A 122 8.59 12.41 -1.43
CA VAL A 122 9.18 11.08 -1.56
C VAL A 122 8.12 10.02 -1.90
N VAL A 123 6.94 10.09 -1.26
CA VAL A 123 5.79 9.22 -1.61
C VAL A 123 5.30 9.51 -3.03
N ALA A 124 5.25 10.77 -3.46
CA ALA A 124 4.84 11.14 -4.82
C ALA A 124 5.81 10.62 -5.90
N GLU A 125 7.12 10.60 -5.60
CA GLU A 125 8.12 9.96 -6.46
C GLU A 125 7.92 8.44 -6.55
N CYS A 126 7.65 7.78 -5.41
CA CYS A 126 7.32 6.35 -5.40
C CYS A 126 6.08 6.04 -6.25
N LEU A 127 5.02 6.85 -6.12
CA LEU A 127 3.82 6.73 -6.95
C LEU A 127 4.13 6.95 -8.43
N SER A 128 5.02 7.89 -8.76
CA SER A 128 5.45 8.15 -10.15
C SER A 128 6.22 6.97 -10.75
N LEU A 129 7.07 6.30 -9.97
CA LEU A 129 7.74 5.06 -10.38
C LEU A 129 6.74 3.93 -10.61
N LEU A 130 5.78 3.76 -9.70
CA LEU A 130 4.71 2.76 -9.83
C LEU A 130 3.84 2.99 -11.07
N LEU A 131 3.55 4.24 -11.42
CA LEU A 131 2.83 4.59 -12.66
C LEU A 131 3.61 4.21 -13.91
N LYS A 132 4.91 4.50 -13.95
CA LYS A 132 5.79 4.10 -15.07
C LYS A 132 5.86 2.59 -15.19
N LEU A 133 5.91 1.89 -14.07
CA LEU A 133 5.96 0.43 -14.03
C LEU A 133 4.63 -0.18 -14.48
N ALA A 134 3.49 0.38 -14.07
CA ALA A 134 2.18 -0.05 -14.57
C ALA A 134 2.06 0.13 -16.09
N ALA A 135 2.56 1.24 -16.64
CA ALA A 135 2.60 1.46 -18.09
C ALA A 135 3.52 0.45 -18.80
N TRP A 136 4.66 0.11 -18.19
CA TRP A 136 5.59 -0.88 -18.74
C TRP A 136 4.96 -2.29 -18.79
N ILE A 137 4.29 -2.73 -17.71
CA ILE A 137 3.60 -4.03 -17.67
C ILE A 137 2.54 -4.09 -18.77
N GLN A 138 1.70 -3.06 -18.90
CA GLN A 138 0.67 -3.00 -19.94
C GLN A 138 1.28 -3.06 -21.35
N SER A 139 2.37 -2.36 -21.61
CA SER A 139 3.04 -2.43 -22.92
C SER A 139 3.68 -3.79 -23.20
N SER A 140 4.11 -4.52 -22.17
CA SER A 140 4.72 -5.84 -22.33
C SER A 140 3.67 -6.93 -22.63
N GLU A 141 2.44 -6.79 -22.12
CA GLU A 141 1.36 -7.76 -22.35
C GLU A 141 0.81 -7.70 -23.79
N GLU A 142 0.82 -6.52 -24.43
CA GLU A 142 0.42 -6.38 -25.84
C GLU A 142 1.36 -7.15 -26.80
N ASP A 143 2.60 -7.38 -26.39
CA ASP A 143 3.63 -8.05 -27.20
C ASP A 143 3.75 -9.57 -26.94
N SER A 144 3.12 -10.12 -25.88
CA SER A 144 3.24 -11.53 -25.50
C SER A 144 1.90 -12.28 -25.55
N GLU A 145 1.77 -13.26 -26.44
CA GLU A 145 0.57 -14.14 -26.52
C GLU A 145 0.50 -15.19 -25.39
N ASP A 146 1.54 -15.35 -24.57
CA ASP A 146 1.60 -16.39 -23.54
C ASP A 146 1.06 -15.92 -22.19
N THR A 147 -0.08 -16.52 -21.84
CA THR A 147 -0.86 -16.25 -20.63
C THR A 147 -0.24 -16.94 -19.41
N ASN A 148 -0.19 -16.18 -18.30
CA ASN A 148 -0.01 -16.62 -16.93
C ASN A 148 1.39 -17.06 -16.47
N GLU A 149 1.82 -16.41 -15.37
CA GLU A 149 2.98 -16.72 -14.52
C GLU A 149 4.32 -16.08 -14.92
N SER A 150 4.31 -14.82 -15.34
CA SER A 150 5.55 -14.06 -15.52
C SER A 150 5.94 -13.31 -14.25
N VAL A 151 6.85 -13.92 -13.49
CA VAL A 151 7.80 -13.19 -12.64
C VAL A 151 8.63 -12.30 -13.58
N HIS A 152 8.17 -11.09 -13.85
CA HIS A 152 8.89 -10.17 -14.72
C HIS A 152 10.17 -9.70 -14.00
N THR A 153 11.32 -9.88 -14.65
CA THR A 153 12.55 -9.20 -14.22
C THR A 153 12.41 -7.74 -14.59
N LEU A 154 12.18 -6.89 -13.59
CA LEU A 154 11.93 -5.46 -13.81
C LEU A 154 13.21 -4.69 -14.15
N ALA A 155 13.07 -3.67 -14.98
CA ALA A 155 14.17 -2.74 -15.26
C ALA A 155 14.60 -2.02 -13.97
N PRO A 156 15.91 -1.97 -13.64
CA PRO A 156 16.39 -1.36 -12.41
C PRO A 156 15.97 0.10 -12.21
N GLU A 157 15.76 0.85 -13.30
CA GLU A 157 15.35 2.26 -13.31
C GLU A 157 13.91 2.49 -12.85
N LEU A 158 13.07 1.44 -12.86
CA LEU A 158 11.68 1.48 -12.42
C LEU A 158 11.51 1.06 -10.95
N LEU A 159 12.60 0.63 -10.31
CA LEU A 159 12.60 0.18 -8.92
C LEU A 159 12.71 1.37 -7.96
N ILE A 160 12.02 1.27 -6.83
CA ILE A 160 12.19 2.21 -5.73
C ILE A 160 13.59 2.03 -5.11
N PRO A 161 14.40 3.09 -4.96
CA PRO A 161 15.73 3.01 -4.36
C PRO A 161 15.70 2.62 -2.88
N ALA A 162 16.72 1.91 -2.40
CA ALA A 162 16.80 1.47 -1.01
C ALA A 162 16.79 2.64 -0.02
N GLU A 163 17.44 3.75 -0.37
CA GLU A 163 17.52 4.94 0.49
C GLU A 163 16.14 5.57 0.70
N THR A 164 15.32 5.60 -0.36
CA THR A 164 13.93 6.05 -0.32
C THR A 164 13.10 5.20 0.65
N ILE A 165 13.29 3.88 0.60
CA ILE A 165 12.56 2.94 1.44
C ILE A 165 12.97 3.05 2.91
N ASP A 166 14.27 3.15 3.19
CA ASP A 166 14.78 3.37 4.54
C ASP A 166 14.26 4.68 5.12
N TYR A 167 14.26 5.77 4.34
CA TYR A 167 13.66 7.04 4.73
C TYR A 167 12.16 6.88 5.07
N LEU A 168 11.38 6.21 4.22
CA LEU A 168 9.94 6.02 4.43
C LEU A 168 9.62 5.14 5.64
N TYR A 169 10.44 4.14 5.97
CA TYR A 169 10.25 3.35 7.19
C TYR A 169 10.44 4.18 8.46
N ASN A 170 11.39 5.11 8.43
CA ASN A 170 11.71 5.98 9.56
C ASN A 170 10.84 7.25 9.63
N ALA A 171 10.05 7.54 8.59
CA ALA A 171 9.16 8.70 8.55
C ALA A 171 7.98 8.54 9.52
N GLU A 172 7.76 9.54 10.38
CA GLU A 172 6.67 9.55 11.37
C GLU A 172 5.29 9.65 10.71
N GLU A 173 5.19 10.26 9.52
CA GLU A 173 3.94 10.38 8.78
C GLU A 173 3.44 9.04 8.21
N CYS A 174 4.32 8.03 8.12
CA CYS A 174 3.97 6.70 7.65
C CYS A 174 3.42 5.86 8.80
N ALA A 175 2.08 5.72 8.83
CA ALA A 175 1.37 5.00 9.88
C ALA A 175 1.52 3.48 9.77
N SER A 176 1.50 2.78 10.90
CA SER A 176 1.30 1.33 10.93
C SER A 176 -0.14 0.98 10.55
N PRO A 177 -0.46 -0.26 10.12
CA PRO A 177 -1.83 -0.69 9.86
C PRO A 177 -2.77 -0.46 11.06
N GLU A 178 -2.30 -0.73 12.28
CA GLU A 178 -3.08 -0.53 13.50
C GLU A 178 -3.35 0.95 13.78
N ASP A 179 -2.33 1.80 13.62
CA ASP A 179 -2.50 3.25 13.79
C ASP A 179 -3.40 3.82 12.70
N PHE A 180 -3.29 3.34 11.47
CA PHE A 180 -4.18 3.73 10.38
C PHE A 180 -5.64 3.38 10.71
N LEU A 181 -5.91 2.15 11.16
CA LEU A 181 -7.26 1.74 11.57
C LEU A 181 -7.77 2.59 12.73
N ARG A 182 -6.90 2.90 13.70
CA ARG A 182 -7.26 3.78 14.81
C ARG A 182 -7.63 5.17 14.33
N ILE A 183 -6.85 5.77 13.43
CA ILE A 183 -7.12 7.09 12.86
C ILE A 183 -8.43 7.07 12.05
N TYR A 184 -8.63 6.04 11.22
CA TYR A 184 -9.80 5.90 10.37
C TYR A 184 -11.10 5.65 11.17
N LEU A 185 -11.02 4.87 12.25
CA LEU A 185 -12.16 4.54 13.10
C LEU A 185 -12.37 5.53 14.24
N SER A 186 -11.40 6.41 14.53
CA SER A 186 -11.57 7.46 15.51
C SER A 186 -12.55 8.48 14.95
N PRO A 187 -13.70 8.71 15.60
CA PRO A 187 -14.56 9.81 15.20
C PRO A 187 -13.77 11.10 15.46
N SER A 188 -13.32 11.74 14.41
CA SER A 188 -12.95 13.14 14.46
C SER A 188 -14.25 13.91 14.69
N GLN A 189 -14.65 14.03 15.95
CA GLN A 189 -15.58 15.06 16.37
C GLN A 189 -14.72 16.27 16.76
N PRO A 190 -14.31 17.13 15.81
CA PRO A 190 -14.02 18.48 16.23
C PRO A 190 -15.31 18.98 16.87
N ALA A 191 -15.27 19.39 18.13
CA ALA A 191 -16.39 20.10 18.73
C ALA A 191 -16.64 21.31 17.82
N LEU A 192 -17.72 21.27 17.05
CA LEU A 192 -18.05 22.38 16.17
C LEU A 192 -18.63 23.46 17.06
N ASP A 193 -18.14 24.70 16.97
CA ASP A 193 -18.67 25.81 17.79
C ASP A 193 -20.20 25.94 17.67
N SER A 194 -20.77 25.52 16.53
CA SER A 194 -22.21 25.43 16.27
C SER A 194 -22.98 24.47 17.19
N GLU A 195 -22.33 23.43 17.72
CA GLU A 195 -22.92 22.50 18.69
C GLU A 195 -23.09 23.14 20.07
N THR A 196 -22.39 24.25 20.33
CA THR A 196 -22.50 25.05 21.56
C THR A 196 -23.65 26.06 21.53
N VAL A 197 -24.25 26.29 20.35
CA VAL A 197 -25.32 27.29 20.15
C VAL A 197 -26.72 26.66 20.19
N TRP A 198 -26.82 25.34 20.38
CA TRP A 198 -28.07 24.62 20.50
C TRP A 198 -28.31 24.09 21.93
N PRO A 199 -29.53 24.20 22.50
CA PRO A 199 -30.73 24.77 21.91
C PRO A 199 -30.73 26.29 21.91
N VAL A 200 -31.44 26.89 20.95
CA VAL A 200 -31.71 28.33 20.91
C VAL A 200 -32.29 28.77 22.26
N PRO A 201 -31.70 29.78 22.92
CA PRO A 201 -32.23 30.30 24.16
C PRO A 201 -33.69 30.72 24.00
N SER A 202 -34.55 30.29 24.92
CA SER A 202 -36.02 30.38 24.83
C SER A 202 -36.57 31.81 24.67
N HIS A 203 -35.74 32.84 24.85
CA HIS A 203 -36.10 34.24 24.69
C HIS A 203 -36.04 34.74 23.23
N PHE A 204 -35.46 33.95 22.32
CA PHE A 204 -35.48 34.22 20.87
C PHE A 204 -36.60 33.48 20.12
N SER A 205 -37.38 32.64 20.82
CA SER A 205 -38.56 31.98 20.27
C SER A 205 -39.82 32.74 20.68
N ALA A 206 -40.10 33.87 20.04
CA ALA A 206 -41.34 34.63 20.16
C ALA A 206 -42.00 34.82 18.79
#